data_AF-A0A2H0WCZ2-F1
#
_entry.id   AF-A0A2H0WCZ2-F1
#
_cell.length_a   1.000
_cell.length_b   1.000
_cell.length_c   1.000
_cell.angle_alpha   90.00
_cell.angle_beta   90.00
_cell.angle_gamma   90.00
#
_symmetry.space_group_name_H-M   'P 1'
#
loop_
_entity.id
_entity.type
_entity.pdbx_description
1 polymer ?
#
loop_
_entity_poly.entity_id
_entity_poly.type
_entity_poly.pdbx_seq_one_letter_code
_entity_poly.pdbx_strand_id
1 'polypeptide(L)'
;MQESPDVIKEIYKPGDFIFFEGDIDFQFYIIEQGQVQIFTKSKTGKRINITTVEEGESFGEFALLDKQPRSASAQALTECTLIKVSEKGYEQLLEELPVWASSMLKSFALRLKNMNEKLKESPQ
;
A
#
# COMPACT_ATOMS: atom_id res chain seq x y z
N MET A 1 -4.76 -6.80 -26.52
CA MET A 1 -4.96 -6.66 -25.07
C MET A 1 -5.06 -5.17 -24.80
N GLN A 2 -6.27 -4.67 -24.63
CA GLN A 2 -6.50 -3.25 -24.32
C GLN A 2 -6.15 -3.08 -22.85
N GLU A 3 -5.21 -2.19 -22.52
CA GLU A 3 -4.93 -1.84 -21.12
C GLU A 3 -6.24 -1.41 -20.46
N SER A 4 -6.65 -2.11 -19.40
CA SER A 4 -7.81 -1.71 -18.61
C SER A 4 -7.46 -0.39 -17.92
N PRO A 5 -8.33 0.64 -17.94
CA PRO A 5 -8.06 1.93 -17.30
C PRO A 5 -7.83 1.84 -15.78
N ASP A 6 -8.05 0.65 -15.22
CA ASP A 6 -7.94 0.35 -13.81
C ASP A 6 -6.54 -0.14 -13.37
N VAL A 7 -5.61 -0.33 -14.32
CA VAL A 7 -4.21 -0.70 -14.03
C VAL A 7 -3.28 0.14 -14.90
N ILE A 8 -2.42 0.93 -14.27
CA ILE A 8 -1.43 1.77 -14.97
C ILE A 8 -0.03 1.54 -14.43
N LYS A 9 0.99 1.71 -15.28
CA LYS A 9 2.39 1.65 -14.89
C LYS A 9 2.91 3.05 -14.58
N GLU A 10 3.53 3.22 -13.42
CA GLU A 10 4.15 4.47 -12.99
C GLU A 10 5.63 4.23 -12.65
N ILE A 11 6.48 5.21 -12.95
CA ILE A 11 7.92 5.16 -12.68
C ILE A 11 8.26 6.26 -11.67
N TYR A 12 8.99 5.88 -10.63
CA TYR A 12 9.45 6.76 -9.56
C TYR A 12 10.97 6.71 -9.45
N LYS A 13 11.60 7.86 -9.24
CA LYS A 13 13.05 7.96 -9.01
C LYS A 13 13.39 7.75 -7.53
N PRO A 14 14.66 7.41 -7.20
CA PRO A 14 15.09 7.35 -5.81
C PRO A 14 14.76 8.65 -5.07
N GLY A 15 14.08 8.52 -3.93
CA GLY A 15 13.67 9.63 -3.08
C GLY A 15 12.27 10.18 -3.36
N ASP A 16 11.64 9.83 -4.49
CA ASP A 16 10.28 10.25 -4.80
C ASP A 16 9.28 9.67 -3.81
N PHE A 17 8.29 10.48 -3.45
CA PHE A 17 7.17 10.03 -2.64
C PHE A 17 6.06 9.50 -3.54
N ILE A 18 5.62 8.26 -3.26
CA ILE A 18 4.48 7.66 -3.92
C ILE A 18 3.19 8.22 -3.30
N PHE A 19 3.13 8.25 -1.97
CA PHE A 19 2.07 8.92 -1.19
C PHE A 19 2.56 9.23 0.23
N PHE A 20 1.82 10.10 0.91
CA PHE A 20 2.06 10.47 2.29
C PHE A 20 1.04 9.84 3.25
N GLU A 21 1.47 9.66 4.50
CA GLU A 21 0.57 9.33 5.60
C GLU A 21 -0.52 10.39 5.74
N GLY A 22 -1.77 9.97 5.83
CA GLY A 22 -2.95 10.84 5.91
C GLY A 22 -3.55 11.23 4.56
N ASP A 23 -2.91 10.91 3.43
CA ASP A 23 -3.51 11.14 2.12
C ASP A 23 -4.81 10.33 1.96
N ILE A 24 -5.81 10.95 1.33
CA ILE A 24 -7.06 10.28 0.94
C ILE A 24 -6.88 9.76 -0.48
N ASP A 25 -6.35 8.54 -0.57
CA ASP A 25 -6.16 7.80 -1.80
C ASP A 25 -6.35 6.30 -1.54
N PHE A 26 -7.09 5.65 -2.42
CA PHE A 26 -7.53 4.26 -2.29
C PHE A 26 -6.94 3.35 -3.35
N GLN A 27 -5.83 3.75 -3.98
CA GLN A 27 -5.11 2.88 -4.91
C GLN A 27 -4.17 1.92 -4.17
N PHE A 28 -3.79 0.81 -4.78
CA PHE A 28 -2.68 0.00 -4.29
C PHE A 28 -1.66 -0.25 -5.40
N TYR A 29 -0.46 -0.65 -4.99
CA TYR A 29 0.69 -0.73 -5.86
C TYR A 29 1.32 -2.12 -5.76
N ILE A 30 1.80 -2.64 -6.88
CA ILE A 30 2.65 -3.83 -6.97
C ILE A 30 4.01 -3.37 -7.50
N ILE A 31 5.08 -3.81 -6.88
CA ILE A 31 6.44 -3.48 -7.31
C ILE A 31 6.83 -4.44 -8.43
N GLU A 32 6.93 -3.92 -9.65
CA GLU A 32 7.50 -4.68 -10.78
C GLU A 32 9.03 -4.62 -10.76
N GLN A 33 9.60 -3.52 -10.27
CA GLN A 33 11.04 -3.37 -10.10
C GLN A 33 11.34 -2.32 -9.01
N GLY A 34 12.40 -2.54 -8.23
CA GLY A 34 12.92 -1.57 -7.27
C GLY A 34 12.53 -1.86 -5.82
N GLN A 35 12.72 -0.86 -4.94
CA GLN A 35 12.44 -0.98 -3.51
C GLN A 35 11.73 0.27 -2.98
N VAL A 36 10.70 0.07 -2.16
CA VAL A 36 9.92 1.15 -1.54
C VAL A 36 10.00 1.03 -0.01
N GLN A 37 10.34 2.13 0.66
CA GLN A 37 10.29 2.22 2.13
C GLN A 37 8.91 2.68 2.57
N ILE A 38 8.25 1.85 3.38
CA ILE A 38 7.05 2.24 4.12
C ILE A 38 7.46 2.74 5.50
N PHE A 39 7.00 3.93 5.87
CA PHE A 39 7.36 4.55 7.14
C PHE A 39 6.26 5.46 7.66
N THR A 40 6.29 5.73 8.96
CA THR A 40 5.38 6.65 9.64
C THR A 40 6.17 7.63 10.51
N LYS A 41 5.49 8.58 11.13
CA LYS A 41 6.07 9.49 12.13
C LYS A 41 5.52 9.15 13.51
N SER A 42 6.39 9.12 14.52
CA SER A 42 5.98 9.05 15.92
C SER A 42 5.22 10.33 16.31
N LYS A 43 4.60 10.33 17.50
CA LYS A 43 4.01 11.54 18.10
C LYS A 43 5.00 12.70 18.26
N THR A 44 6.30 12.42 18.33
CA THR A 44 7.38 13.41 18.40
C THR A 44 7.93 13.81 17.03
N GLY A 45 7.35 13.31 15.93
CA GLY A 45 7.78 13.59 14.56
C GLY A 45 8.96 12.75 14.07
N LYS A 46 9.48 11.83 14.88
CA LYS A 46 10.59 10.94 14.49
C LYS A 46 10.11 9.93 13.44
N ARG A 47 10.85 9.80 12.34
CA ARG A 47 10.60 8.77 11.32
C ARG A 47 10.78 7.37 11.92
N ILE A 48 9.79 6.52 11.74
CA ILE A 48 9.80 5.09 12.10
C ILE A 48 9.62 4.31 10.79
N ASN A 49 10.65 3.58 10.38
CA ASN A 49 10.57 2.68 9.24
C ASN A 49 9.80 1.43 9.66
N ILE A 50 8.72 1.12 8.93
CA ILE A 50 7.86 -0.04 9.21
C ILE A 50 8.41 -1.26 8.49
N THR A 51 8.59 -1.16 7.17
CA THR A 51 9.17 -2.21 6.33
C THR A 51 9.68 -1.63 5.02
N THR A 52 10.61 -2.34 4.38
CA THR A 52 10.92 -2.17 2.97
C THR A 52 10.11 -3.20 2.18
N VAL A 53 9.58 -2.78 1.05
CA VAL A 53 8.81 -3.61 0.12
C VAL A 53 9.64 -3.75 -1.15
N GLU A 54 9.76 -4.98 -1.65
CA GLU A 54 10.64 -5.35 -2.76
C GLU A 54 9.86 -5.86 -3.99
N GLU A 55 10.58 -6.20 -5.05
CA GLU A 55 10.02 -6.71 -6.30
C GLU A 55 9.11 -7.94 -6.08
N GLY A 56 7.93 -7.92 -6.70
CA GLY A 56 6.91 -8.96 -6.56
C GLY A 56 5.96 -8.76 -5.38
N GLU A 57 6.25 -7.82 -4.47
CA GLU A 57 5.38 -7.50 -3.35
C GLU A 57 4.43 -6.33 -3.67
N SER A 58 3.42 -6.15 -2.82
CA SER A 58 2.42 -5.08 -2.95
C SER A 58 2.35 -4.21 -1.69
N PHE A 59 1.92 -2.96 -1.84
CA PHE A 59 1.68 -2.04 -0.73
C PHE A 59 0.54 -1.06 -1.01
N GLY A 60 0.00 -0.45 0.06
CA GLY A 60 -1.09 0.53 -0.01
C GLY A 60 -2.50 -0.08 0.02
N GLU A 61 -2.59 -1.39 0.26
CA GLU A 61 -3.82 -2.18 0.29
C GLU A 61 -4.76 -1.82 1.45
N PHE A 62 -4.24 -1.29 2.55
CA PHE A 62 -5.05 -1.01 3.74
C PHE A 62 -6.10 0.08 3.51
N ALA A 63 -5.69 1.23 2.96
CA ALA A 63 -6.59 2.35 2.70
C ALA A 63 -7.73 1.93 1.76
N LEU A 64 -7.42 1.10 0.76
CA LEU A 64 -8.36 0.55 -0.18
C LEU A 64 -9.40 -0.39 0.48
N LEU A 65 -8.98 -1.14 1.50
CA LEU A 65 -9.80 -2.15 2.16
C LEU A 65 -10.75 -1.60 3.22
N ASP A 66 -10.32 -0.63 4.00
CA ASP A 66 -11.11 -0.06 5.10
C ASP A 66 -11.61 1.38 4.85
N LYS A 67 -11.27 1.93 3.67
CA LYS A 67 -11.63 3.28 3.22
C LYS A 67 -11.19 4.36 4.23
N GLN A 68 -10.07 4.14 4.92
CA GLN A 68 -9.42 5.14 5.77
C GLN A 68 -8.24 5.81 5.04
N PRO A 69 -7.80 7.00 5.48
CA PRO A 69 -6.59 7.63 4.96
C PRO A 69 -5.36 6.71 5.06
N ARG A 70 -4.33 6.99 4.23
CA ARG A 70 -3.06 6.24 4.24
C ARG A 70 -2.49 6.15 5.65
N SER A 71 -2.27 4.92 6.13
CA SER A 71 -1.74 4.67 7.47
C SER A 71 -0.23 4.91 7.57
N ALA A 72 0.47 5.09 6.46
CA ALA A 72 1.91 5.33 6.40
C ALA A 72 2.26 6.08 5.12
N SER A 73 3.47 6.62 5.04
CA SER A 73 4.05 7.18 3.83
C SER A 73 4.83 6.10 3.07
N ALA A 74 4.90 6.24 1.75
CA ALA A 74 5.68 5.38 0.87
C ALA A 74 6.68 6.23 0.06
N GLN A 75 7.96 5.86 0.10
CA GLN A 75 9.04 6.55 -0.61
C GLN A 75 9.90 5.54 -1.36
N ALA A 76 10.21 5.84 -2.63
CA ALA A 76 11.10 5.02 -3.44
C ALA A 76 12.54 5.10 -2.89
N LEU A 77 13.17 3.96 -2.64
CA LEU A 77 14.58 3.86 -2.25
C LEU A 77 15.50 3.75 -3.47
N THR A 78 15.01 3.12 -4.53
CA THR A 78 15.67 2.98 -5.82
C THR A 78 14.81 3.61 -6.92
N GLU A 79 15.25 3.52 -8.17
CA GLU A 79 14.30 3.66 -9.28
C GLU A 79 13.29 2.51 -9.17
N CYS A 80 12.00 2.85 -9.26
CA CYS A 80 10.90 1.91 -9.09
C CYS A 80 9.98 1.96 -10.29
N THR A 81 9.60 0.77 -10.76
CA THR A 81 8.49 0.60 -11.71
C THR A 81 7.34 -0.06 -10.95
N LEU A 82 6.23 0.65 -10.85
CA LEU A 82 5.07 0.23 -10.06
C LEU A 82 3.87 -0.01 -10.98
N ILE A 83 3.15 -1.08 -10.70
CA ILE A 83 1.82 -1.30 -11.24
C ILE A 83 0.83 -0.74 -10.23
N LYS A 84 0.18 0.36 -10.60
CA LYS A 84 -0.85 1.01 -9.80
C LYS A 84 -2.22 0.51 -10.22
N VAL A 85 -2.97 0.04 -9.25
CA VAL A 85 -4.32 -0.50 -9.46
C VAL A 85 -5.32 0.43 -8.80
N SER A 86 -6.34 0.82 -9.58
CA SER A 86 -7.43 1.69 -9.14
C SER A 86 -8.32 0.98 -8.11
N GLU A 87 -9.04 1.77 -7.34
CA GLU A 87 -10.08 1.26 -6.43
C GLU A 87 -11.09 0.37 -7.17
N LYS A 88 -11.52 0.82 -8.35
CA LYS A 88 -12.44 0.08 -9.21
C LYS A 88 -11.85 -1.23 -9.71
N GLY A 89 -10.57 -1.24 -10.13
CA GLY A 89 -9.89 -2.46 -10.57
C GLY A 89 -9.79 -3.50 -9.46
N TYR A 90 -9.54 -3.05 -8.24
CA TYR A 90 -9.52 -3.92 -7.08
C TYR A 90 -10.92 -4.43 -6.71
N GLU A 91 -11.95 -3.60 -6.78
CA GLU A 91 -13.33 -4.01 -6.54
C GLU A 91 -13.77 -5.08 -7.54
N GLN A 92 -13.46 -4.91 -8.82
CA GLN A 92 -13.69 -5.92 -9.86
C GLN A 92 -12.96 -7.24 -9.55
N LEU A 93 -11.70 -7.18 -9.12
CA LEU A 93 -10.96 -8.38 -8.71
C LEU A 93 -11.64 -9.10 -7.53
N LEU A 94 -12.17 -8.37 -6.56
CA LEU A 94 -12.87 -8.96 -5.43
C LEU A 94 -14.22 -9.57 -5.82
N GLU A 95 -14.91 -9.02 -6.83
CA GLU A 95 -16.16 -9.55 -7.37
C GLU A 95 -15.97 -10.88 -8.11
N GLU A 96 -14.79 -11.10 -8.71
CA GLU A 96 -14.44 -12.38 -9.35
C GLU A 96 -14.15 -13.51 -8.35
N LEU A 97 -13.85 -13.16 -7.09
CA LEU A 97 -13.57 -14.13 -6.04
C LEU A 97 -14.86 -14.67 -5.40
N PRO A 98 -14.89 -15.96 -5.00
CA PRO A 98 -15.94 -16.46 -4.11
C PRO A 98 -16.04 -15.63 -2.82
N VAL A 99 -17.26 -15.37 -2.36
CA VAL A 99 -17.56 -14.50 -1.20
C VAL A 99 -16.74 -14.85 0.06
N TRP A 100 -16.51 -16.14 0.30
CA TRP A 100 -15.72 -16.57 1.46
C TRP A 100 -14.24 -16.21 1.32
N ALA A 101 -13.68 -16.23 0.11
CA ALA A 101 -12.28 -15.95 -0.17
C ALA A 101 -12.01 -14.44 -0.03
N SER A 102 -12.89 -13.60 -0.56
CA SER A 102 -12.80 -12.15 -0.38
C SER A 102 -12.98 -11.74 1.10
N SER A 103 -13.88 -12.41 1.83
CA SER A 103 -14.01 -12.24 3.28
C SER A 103 -12.74 -12.63 4.04
N MET A 104 -12.09 -13.73 3.63
CA MET A 104 -10.85 -14.17 4.24
C MET A 104 -9.70 -13.17 4.00
N LEU A 105 -9.53 -12.71 2.76
CA LEU A 105 -8.53 -11.71 2.38
C LEU A 105 -8.69 -10.42 3.21
N LYS A 106 -9.92 -9.91 3.30
CA LYS A 106 -10.26 -8.73 4.13
C LYS A 106 -9.88 -8.94 5.60
N SER A 107 -10.13 -10.13 6.15
CA SER A 107 -9.79 -10.43 7.54
C SER A 107 -8.28 -10.43 7.80
N PHE A 108 -7.49 -10.98 6.87
CA PHE A 108 -6.02 -10.98 6.99
C PHE A 108 -5.45 -9.58 6.94
N ALA A 109 -5.86 -8.78 5.96
CA ALA A 109 -5.37 -7.42 5.82
C ALA A 109 -5.70 -6.56 7.04
N LEU A 110 -6.92 -6.66 7.58
CA LEU A 110 -7.30 -5.91 8.79
C LEU A 110 -6.47 -6.31 10.01
N ARG A 111 -6.16 -7.61 10.17
CA ARG A 111 -5.29 -8.07 11.27
C ARG A 111 -3.86 -7.55 11.12
N LEU A 112 -3.30 -7.59 9.90
CA LEU A 112 -1.96 -7.06 9.61
C LEU A 112 -1.90 -5.55 9.88
N LYS A 113 -2.91 -4.80 9.46
CA LYS A 113 -3.02 -3.36 9.77
C LYS A 113 -2.98 -3.12 11.28
N ASN A 114 -3.83 -3.80 12.04
CA ASN A 114 -3.90 -3.65 13.49
C ASN A 114 -2.60 -4.04 14.20
N MET A 115 -1.85 -5.02 13.67
CA MET A 115 -0.53 -5.38 14.18
C MET A 115 0.48 -4.24 13.94
N ASN A 116 0.48 -3.65 12.73
CA ASN A 116 1.38 -2.56 12.38
C ASN A 116 1.06 -1.27 13.17
N GLU A 117 -0.20 -1.00 13.48
CA GLU A 117 -0.58 0.16 14.30
C GLU A 117 -0.06 0.05 15.74
N LYS A 118 -0.05 -1.14 16.33
CA LYS A 118 0.52 -1.35 17.68
C LYS A 118 2.02 -1.07 17.76
N LEU A 119 2.74 -1.24 16.64
CA LEU A 119 4.15 -0.85 16.56
C LEU A 119 4.34 0.67 16.66
N LYS A 120 3.34 1.48 16.26
CA LYS A 120 3.38 2.94 16.45
C LYS A 120 3.20 3.38 17.89
N GLU A 121 2.51 2.57 18.69
CA GLU A 121 2.11 2.91 20.07
C GLU A 121 3.12 2.44 21.13
N SER A 122 4.05 1.56 20.77
CA SER A 122 5.07 1.08 21.70
C SER A 122 6.13 2.17 21.94
N PRO A 123 6.32 2.64 23.19
CA PRO A 123 7.45 3.50 23.50
C PRO A 123 8.74 2.71 23.29
N GLN A 124 9.65 3.24 22.46
CA GLN A 124 11.06 2.84 22.47
C GLN A 124 11.73 3.36 23.74
#